data_AF-A0A7W8JK75-F1
#
_entry.id   AF-A0A7W8JK75-F1
#
_cell.length_a   1.000
_cell.length_b   1.000
_cell.length_c   1.000
_cell.angle_alpha   90.00
_cell.angle_beta   90.00
_cell.angle_gamma   90.00
#
_symmetry.space_group_name_H-M   'P 1'
#
loop_
_entity.id
_entity.type
_entity.pdbx_description
1 polymer ?
#
loop_
_entity_poly.entity_id
_entity_poly.type
_entity_poly.pdbx_seq_one_letter_code
_entity_poly.pdbx_strand_id
1 'polypeptide(L)'
;MTALPPDSLRPRPEARPSPAEPPGLSAAIGLIALYFLLQAVAGGLIALLMAVATGFVQIDRRSQPIGAEIRAMLEQPGMPAILVMLTLGLAAAVVVPLVRRKWHALWPMARPPGLGMVLPVNPVFFMLAIAVGLAAPLLGGLLTSLLAHGNTVTQDIQSLGSHTPTQLRLALVVVVTSLGPLVEEILFRGVLLSALMKRWRVGWSVLISALLFAVSHLPSMQWQWYALPDLALLACALAWLRLRAGSLWPAVLAHGVNNLLAVAAWFAASGSV
;
A
#
# COMPACT_ATOMS: atom_id res chain seq x y z
N MET A 1 -61.83 34.52 25.12
CA MET A 1 -61.30 33.38 24.34
C MET A 1 -60.37 33.94 23.28
N THR A 2 -59.07 33.91 23.55
CA THR A 2 -57.99 34.40 22.67
C THR A 2 -57.53 33.25 21.78
N ALA A 3 -57.71 33.36 20.47
CA ALA A 3 -57.26 32.35 19.51
C ALA A 3 -55.75 32.47 19.27
N LEU A 4 -55.02 31.36 19.43
CA LEU A 4 -53.60 31.25 19.09
C LEU A 4 -53.40 31.18 17.56
N PRO A 5 -52.32 31.75 17.00
CA PRO A 5 -52.07 31.73 15.56
C PRO A 5 -51.58 30.35 15.05
N PRO A 6 -51.91 29.98 13.80
CA PRO A 6 -51.58 28.68 13.22
C PRO A 6 -50.18 28.67 12.61
N ASP A 7 -49.13 28.62 13.43
CA ASP A 7 -47.75 28.52 12.92
C ASP A 7 -47.04 27.20 13.32
N SER A 8 -47.77 26.24 13.90
CA SER A 8 -47.21 24.96 14.38
C SER A 8 -47.15 23.83 13.34
N LEU A 9 -47.56 24.07 12.08
CA LEU A 9 -47.67 23.02 11.05
C LEU A 9 -46.59 23.05 9.95
N ARG A 10 -45.59 23.92 10.05
CA ARG A 10 -44.46 23.85 9.10
C ARG A 10 -43.52 22.72 9.55
N PRO A 11 -43.32 21.64 8.76
CA PRO A 11 -42.27 20.69 9.06
C PRO A 11 -40.95 21.45 9.13
N ARG A 12 -40.23 21.32 10.26
CA ARG A 12 -38.88 21.87 10.38
C ARG A 12 -38.09 21.31 9.21
N PRO A 13 -37.37 22.14 8.42
CA PRO A 13 -36.49 21.61 7.39
C PRO A 13 -35.57 20.60 8.07
N GLU A 14 -35.66 19.33 7.64
CA GLU A 14 -34.79 18.27 8.15
C GLU A 14 -33.36 18.78 8.04
N ALA A 15 -32.65 18.82 9.17
CA ALA A 15 -31.27 19.24 9.20
C ALA A 15 -30.51 18.33 8.22
N ARG A 16 -30.06 18.89 7.09
CA ARG A 16 -29.23 18.15 6.13
C ARG A 16 -28.08 17.54 6.94
N PRO A 17 -27.80 16.23 6.83
CA PRO A 17 -26.71 15.62 7.57
C PRO A 17 -25.44 16.41 7.29
N SER A 18 -24.73 16.78 8.38
CA SER A 18 -23.47 17.51 8.28
C SER A 18 -22.54 16.73 7.33
N PRO A 19 -21.92 17.38 6.32
CA PRO A 19 -21.05 16.69 5.39
C PRO A 19 -19.94 16.00 6.19
N ALA A 20 -19.77 14.69 5.95
CA ALA A 20 -18.80 13.89 6.67
C ALA A 20 -17.41 14.54 6.64
N GLU A 21 -16.78 14.65 7.81
CA GLU A 21 -15.53 15.39 7.93
C GLU A 21 -14.42 14.72 7.10
N PRO A 22 -13.78 15.44 6.17
CA PRO A 22 -12.78 14.88 5.30
C PRO A 22 -11.47 14.61 6.05
N PRO A 23 -10.67 13.60 5.63
CA PRO A 23 -9.45 13.20 6.31
C PRO A 23 -8.55 14.38 6.69
N GLY A 24 -8.07 14.38 7.94
CA GLY A 24 -7.03 15.30 8.41
C GLY A 24 -5.63 14.75 8.13
N LEU A 25 -4.65 15.63 8.02
CA LEU A 25 -3.26 15.24 7.74
C LEU A 25 -2.68 14.35 8.85
N SER A 26 -2.95 14.66 10.12
CA SER A 26 -2.51 13.84 11.26
C SER A 26 -3.11 12.44 11.23
N ALA A 27 -4.40 12.33 10.89
CA ALA A 27 -5.06 11.03 10.75
C ALA A 27 -4.49 10.22 9.58
N ALA A 28 -4.19 10.87 8.45
CA ALA A 28 -3.57 10.20 7.29
C ALA A 28 -2.17 9.67 7.62
N ILE A 29 -1.30 10.52 8.18
CA ILE A 29 0.05 10.13 8.59
C ILE A 29 0.00 9.04 9.66
N GLY A 30 -0.87 9.17 10.65
CA GLY A 30 -1.04 8.17 11.71
C GLY A 30 -1.49 6.80 11.19
N LEU A 31 -2.34 6.75 10.17
CA LEU A 31 -2.75 5.49 9.53
C LEU A 31 -1.62 4.84 8.72
N ILE A 32 -0.85 5.64 7.99
CA ILE A 32 0.33 5.13 7.25
C ILE A 32 1.37 4.61 8.25
N ALA A 33 1.66 5.36 9.31
CA ALA A 33 2.55 4.92 10.37
C ALA A 33 2.04 3.64 11.04
N LEU A 34 0.74 3.55 11.34
CA LEU A 34 0.13 2.34 11.88
C LEU A 34 0.27 1.14 10.95
N TYR A 35 0.06 1.32 9.63
CA TYR A 35 0.21 0.27 8.62
C TYR A 35 1.62 -0.34 8.63
N PHE A 36 2.66 0.49 8.62
CA PHE A 36 4.05 0.01 8.67
C PHE A 36 4.44 -0.52 10.06
N LEU A 37 3.96 0.11 11.13
CA LEU A 37 4.22 -0.35 12.50
C LEU A 37 3.62 -1.73 12.76
N LEU A 38 2.38 -1.97 12.30
CA LEU A 38 1.74 -3.29 12.39
C LEU A 38 2.58 -4.35 11.68
N GLN A 39 3.14 -4.04 10.52
CA GLN A 39 3.98 -4.98 9.80
C GLN A 39 5.28 -5.28 10.53
N ALA A 40 5.98 -4.25 11.01
CA ALA A 40 7.23 -4.42 11.74
C ALA A 40 7.05 -5.19 13.05
N VAL A 41 6.05 -4.81 13.86
CA VAL A 41 5.78 -5.43 15.16
C VAL A 41 5.27 -6.85 14.99
N ALA A 42 4.29 -7.08 14.12
CA ALA A 42 3.77 -8.42 13.90
C ALA A 42 4.83 -9.35 13.28
N GLY A 43 5.67 -8.84 12.38
CA GLY A 43 6.79 -9.59 11.81
C GLY A 43 7.78 -10.03 12.89
N GLY A 44 8.17 -9.11 13.78
CA GLY A 44 9.05 -9.41 14.92
C GLY A 44 8.43 -10.42 15.90
N LEU A 45 7.15 -10.29 16.22
CA LEU A 45 6.43 -11.22 17.11
C LEU A 45 6.29 -12.61 16.49
N ILE A 46 5.92 -12.71 15.22
CA ILE A 46 5.82 -14.00 14.51
C ILE A 46 7.19 -14.67 14.46
N ALA A 47 8.26 -13.92 14.14
CA ALA A 47 9.62 -14.43 14.13
C ALA A 47 10.08 -14.88 15.53
N LEU A 48 9.71 -14.17 16.59
CA LEU A 48 10.03 -14.62 17.96
C LEU A 48 9.29 -15.90 18.33
N LEU A 49 7.97 -15.96 18.09
CA LEU A 49 7.14 -17.12 18.42
C LEU A 49 7.60 -18.38 17.69
N MET A 50 7.93 -18.25 16.41
CA MET A 50 8.41 -19.36 15.59
C MET A 50 9.81 -19.83 16.03
N ALA A 51 10.70 -18.92 16.43
CA ALA A 51 12.03 -19.27 16.97
C ALA A 51 11.90 -20.03 18.29
N VAL A 52 11.03 -19.56 19.18
CA VAL A 52 10.73 -20.25 20.45
C VAL A 52 10.12 -21.63 20.20
N ALA A 53 9.13 -21.74 19.30
CA ALA A 53 8.50 -23.01 18.97
C ALA A 53 9.47 -24.04 18.38
N THR A 54 10.37 -23.61 17.49
CA THR A 54 11.38 -24.49 16.87
C THR A 54 12.51 -24.84 17.84
N GLY A 55 12.92 -23.91 18.70
CA GLY A 55 13.86 -24.15 19.80
C GLY A 55 13.34 -25.19 20.80
N PHE A 56 12.03 -25.20 21.10
CA PHE A 56 11.41 -26.26 21.91
C PHE A 56 11.36 -27.63 21.22
N VAL A 57 11.35 -27.69 19.89
CA VAL A 57 11.39 -28.95 19.12
C VAL A 57 12.82 -29.50 19.00
N GLN A 58 13.83 -28.63 19.08
CA GLN A 58 15.24 -28.98 18.93
C GLN A 58 16.02 -29.04 20.25
N ILE A 59 15.33 -29.11 21.41
CA ILE A 59 15.88 -29.10 22.78
C ILE A 59 17.09 -30.03 22.98
N ASP A 60 17.22 -31.10 22.19
CA ASP A 60 18.33 -32.05 22.32
C ASP A 60 19.68 -31.55 21.76
N ARG A 61 19.74 -30.39 21.08
CA ARG A 61 20.99 -29.83 20.53
C ARG A 61 21.06 -28.29 20.56
N ARG A 62 21.66 -27.73 21.62
CA ARG A 62 22.60 -26.56 21.68
C ARG A 62 22.23 -25.40 22.62
N SER A 63 23.29 -24.77 23.14
CA SER A 63 23.38 -23.58 24.00
C SER A 63 23.49 -22.25 23.22
N GLN A 64 22.82 -22.13 22.08
CA GLN A 64 22.88 -20.91 21.26
C GLN A 64 22.01 -19.79 21.85
N PRO A 65 22.41 -18.51 21.75
CA PRO A 65 21.55 -17.40 22.15
C PRO A 65 20.35 -17.27 21.21
N ILE A 66 19.16 -16.99 21.77
CA ILE A 66 17.88 -16.86 21.05
C ILE A 66 17.98 -15.94 19.81
N GLY A 67 18.78 -14.87 19.87
CA GLY A 67 18.98 -13.97 18.74
C GLY A 67 19.61 -14.64 17.50
N ALA A 68 20.50 -15.62 17.70
CA ALA A 68 21.09 -16.39 16.61
C ALA A 68 20.07 -17.34 15.97
N GLU A 69 19.17 -17.92 16.78
CA GLU A 69 18.09 -18.78 16.29
C GLU A 69 17.06 -17.99 15.47
N ILE A 70 16.64 -16.82 15.95
CA ILE A 70 15.75 -15.92 15.21
C ILE A 70 16.36 -15.56 13.86
N ARG A 71 17.65 -15.19 13.84
CA ARG A 71 18.34 -14.85 12.59
C ARG A 71 18.41 -16.04 11.64
N ALA A 72 18.84 -17.20 12.12
CA ALA A 72 18.91 -18.41 11.31
C ALA A 72 17.54 -18.79 10.72
N MET A 73 16.45 -18.55 11.47
CA MET A 73 15.10 -18.78 10.99
C MET A 73 14.64 -17.76 9.95
N LEU A 74 14.96 -16.47 10.15
CA LEU A 74 14.66 -15.42 9.16
C LEU A 74 15.40 -15.64 7.83
N GLU A 75 16.58 -16.26 7.89
CA GLU A 75 17.38 -16.64 6.72
C GLU A 75 16.87 -17.92 6.03
N GLN A 76 15.87 -18.63 6.58
CA GLN A 76 15.31 -19.82 5.92
C GLN A 76 14.56 -19.45 4.62
N PRO A 77 14.68 -20.28 3.56
CA PRO A 77 13.94 -20.08 2.32
C PRO A 77 12.43 -19.95 2.54
N GLY A 78 11.83 -18.89 1.99
CA GLY A 78 10.40 -18.63 2.09
C GLY A 78 9.91 -17.99 3.38
N MET A 79 10.72 -17.91 4.45
CA MET A 79 10.33 -17.23 5.69
C MET A 79 9.99 -15.74 5.46
N PRO A 80 10.79 -14.97 4.69
CA PRO A 80 10.43 -13.59 4.35
C PRO A 80 9.08 -13.48 3.64
N ALA A 81 8.77 -14.39 2.72
CA ALA A 81 7.49 -14.40 2.01
C ALA A 81 6.30 -14.68 2.95
N ILE A 82 6.45 -15.65 3.85
CA ILE A 82 5.43 -15.95 4.87
C ILE A 82 5.18 -14.72 5.74
N LEU A 83 6.26 -14.08 6.23
CA LEU A 83 6.16 -12.88 7.06
C LEU A 83 5.46 -11.75 6.32
N VAL A 84 5.83 -11.47 5.07
CA VAL A 84 5.15 -10.45 4.24
C VAL A 84 3.67 -10.77 4.08
N MET A 85 3.31 -12.00 3.72
CA MET A 85 1.90 -12.38 3.52
C MET A 85 1.08 -12.23 4.80
N LEU A 86 1.58 -12.70 5.94
CA LEU A 86 0.89 -12.63 7.22
C LEU A 86 0.77 -11.20 7.74
N THR A 87 1.87 -10.45 7.69
CA THR A 87 1.91 -9.08 8.23
C THR A 87 1.12 -8.11 7.38
N LEU A 88 1.19 -8.22 6.05
CA LEU A 88 0.36 -7.44 5.14
C LEU A 88 -1.13 -7.80 5.29
N GLY A 89 -1.45 -9.09 5.39
CA GLY A 89 -2.82 -9.56 5.64
C GLY A 89 -3.40 -8.97 6.93
N LEU A 90 -2.63 -9.01 8.02
CA LEU A 90 -3.01 -8.42 9.31
C LEU A 90 -3.17 -6.90 9.21
N ALA A 91 -2.19 -6.20 8.62
CA ALA A 91 -2.24 -4.76 8.47
C ALA A 91 -3.45 -4.32 7.63
N ALA A 92 -3.75 -5.03 6.54
CA ALA A 92 -4.94 -4.81 5.72
C ALA A 92 -6.24 -5.02 6.52
N ALA A 93 -6.33 -6.13 7.25
CA ALA A 93 -7.49 -6.49 8.07
C ALA A 93 -7.78 -5.49 9.19
N VAL A 94 -6.76 -4.76 9.67
CA VAL A 94 -6.92 -3.68 10.64
C VAL A 94 -7.23 -2.35 9.96
N VAL A 95 -6.38 -1.93 9.02
CA VAL A 95 -6.41 -0.57 8.46
C VAL A 95 -7.62 -0.34 7.56
N VAL A 96 -7.96 -1.29 6.67
CA VAL A 96 -9.04 -1.10 5.69
C VAL A 96 -10.39 -0.92 6.38
N PRO A 97 -10.79 -1.77 7.36
CA PRO A 97 -12.03 -1.56 8.09
C PRO A 97 -12.03 -0.26 8.92
N LEU A 98 -10.89 0.13 9.50
CA LEU A 98 -10.79 1.41 10.23
C LEU A 98 -11.05 2.60 9.30
N VAL A 99 -10.42 2.64 8.12
CA VAL A 99 -10.65 3.69 7.12
C VAL A 99 -12.11 3.69 6.66
N ARG A 100 -12.65 2.51 6.32
CA ARG A 100 -14.03 2.36 5.85
C ARG A 100 -15.05 2.80 6.89
N ARG A 101 -14.86 2.46 8.17
CA ARG A 101 -15.77 2.87 9.25
C ARG A 101 -15.68 4.37 9.53
N LYS A 102 -14.46 4.90 9.63
CA LYS A 102 -14.20 6.31 9.96
C LYS A 102 -14.70 7.26 8.87
N TRP A 103 -14.56 6.91 7.60
CA TRP A 103 -14.97 7.73 6.45
C TRP A 103 -15.98 7.01 5.56
N HIS A 104 -16.95 6.31 6.15
CA HIS A 104 -17.94 5.51 5.43
C HIS A 104 -18.71 6.30 4.36
N ALA A 105 -19.08 7.56 4.65
CA ALA A 105 -19.77 8.42 3.70
C ALA A 105 -18.87 8.87 2.54
N LEU A 106 -17.58 9.08 2.78
CA LEU A 106 -16.61 9.51 1.77
C LEU A 106 -16.04 8.33 0.98
N TRP A 107 -16.15 7.10 1.50
CA TRP A 107 -15.63 5.88 0.91
C TRP A 107 -16.02 5.72 -0.58
N PRO A 108 -17.32 5.77 -0.96
CA PRO A 108 -17.71 5.62 -2.37
C PRO A 108 -17.63 6.92 -3.18
N MET A 109 -17.32 8.07 -2.57
CA MET A 109 -17.33 9.35 -3.29
C MET A 109 -16.14 9.43 -4.25
N ALA A 110 -16.42 9.68 -5.53
CA ALA A 110 -15.43 9.61 -6.60
C ALA A 110 -14.30 10.64 -6.50
N ARG A 111 -14.63 11.91 -6.22
CA ARG A 111 -13.68 13.02 -6.23
C ARG A 111 -13.27 13.39 -4.80
N PRO A 112 -12.01 13.78 -4.56
CA PRO A 112 -11.59 14.33 -3.27
C PRO A 112 -12.55 15.44 -2.81
N PRO A 113 -12.97 15.45 -1.53
CA PRO A 113 -12.39 14.66 -0.43
C PRO A 113 -12.87 13.20 -0.33
N GLY A 114 -13.68 12.72 -1.26
CA GLY A 114 -14.05 11.32 -1.40
C GLY A 114 -12.85 10.40 -1.64
N LEU A 115 -12.90 9.18 -1.09
CA LEU A 115 -11.80 8.23 -1.15
C LEU A 115 -11.71 7.51 -2.51
N GLY A 116 -12.80 7.45 -3.28
CA GLY A 116 -12.82 6.95 -4.66
C GLY A 116 -12.96 5.43 -4.79
N MET A 117 -13.52 4.76 -3.78
CA MET A 117 -13.84 3.32 -3.85
C MET A 117 -15.14 3.11 -4.64
N VAL A 118 -15.10 3.49 -5.92
CA VAL A 118 -16.20 3.40 -6.89
C VAL A 118 -15.61 3.00 -8.24
N LEU A 119 -16.32 2.20 -9.04
CA LEU A 119 -15.85 1.85 -10.38
C LEU A 119 -15.88 3.08 -11.30
N PRO A 120 -14.86 3.27 -12.16
CA PRO A 120 -14.87 4.37 -13.12
C PRO A 120 -15.96 4.12 -14.17
N VAL A 121 -16.63 5.17 -14.60
CA VAL A 121 -17.68 5.09 -15.64
C VAL A 121 -17.07 4.76 -17.02
N ASN A 122 -15.84 5.21 -17.28
CA ASN A 122 -15.18 5.00 -18.56
C ASN A 122 -14.11 3.88 -18.46
N PRO A 123 -14.26 2.76 -19.18
CA PRO A 123 -13.32 1.64 -19.13
C PRO A 123 -11.93 1.98 -19.72
N VAL A 124 -11.80 3.06 -20.49
CA VAL A 124 -10.49 3.54 -21.00
C VAL A 124 -9.48 3.74 -19.87
N PHE A 125 -9.93 4.09 -18.67
CA PHE A 125 -9.03 4.23 -17.52
C PHE A 125 -8.37 2.92 -17.10
N PHE A 126 -8.98 1.76 -17.35
CA PHE A 126 -8.33 0.47 -17.10
C PHE A 126 -7.28 0.13 -18.16
N MET A 127 -7.53 0.44 -19.44
CA MET A 127 -6.53 0.29 -20.49
C MET A 127 -5.31 1.20 -20.22
N LEU A 128 -5.58 2.44 -19.85
CA LEU A 128 -4.57 3.40 -19.45
C LEU A 128 -3.82 2.95 -18.20
N ALA A 129 -4.51 2.36 -17.22
CA ALA A 129 -3.87 1.78 -16.03
C ALA A 129 -2.89 0.66 -16.39
N ILE A 130 -3.28 -0.26 -17.29
CA ILE A 130 -2.38 -1.30 -17.79
C ILE A 130 -1.17 -0.66 -18.49
N ALA A 131 -1.40 0.30 -19.39
CA ALA A 131 -0.31 0.99 -20.09
C ALA A 131 0.65 1.69 -19.13
N VAL A 132 0.14 2.39 -18.11
CA VAL A 132 0.93 3.04 -17.07
C VAL A 132 1.71 2.01 -16.26
N GLY A 133 1.06 0.93 -15.81
CA GLY A 133 1.71 -0.13 -15.04
C GLY A 133 2.82 -0.86 -15.80
N LEU A 134 2.71 -0.96 -17.13
CA LEU A 134 3.75 -1.53 -17.98
C LEU A 134 4.88 -0.53 -18.29
N ALA A 135 4.56 0.75 -18.49
CA ALA A 135 5.53 1.77 -18.87
C ALA A 135 6.35 2.31 -17.69
N ALA A 136 5.75 2.41 -16.49
CA ALA A 136 6.41 3.01 -15.32
C ALA A 136 7.72 2.30 -14.93
N PRO A 137 7.80 0.95 -14.83
CA PRO A 137 9.07 0.27 -14.53
C PRO A 137 10.15 0.50 -15.58
N LEU A 138 9.78 0.64 -16.86
CA LEU A 138 10.74 0.85 -17.95
C LEU A 138 11.38 2.24 -17.86
N LEU A 139 10.55 3.26 -17.65
CA LEU A 139 11.00 4.65 -17.52
C LEU A 139 11.75 4.88 -16.20
N GLY A 140 11.20 4.35 -15.11
CA GLY A 140 11.80 4.48 -13.79
C GLY A 140 13.06 3.63 -13.62
N GLY A 141 13.13 2.45 -14.24
CA GLY A 141 14.34 1.63 -14.31
C GLY A 141 15.47 2.32 -15.06
N LEU A 142 15.18 3.01 -16.18
CA LEU A 142 16.16 3.84 -16.87
C LEU A 142 16.70 4.93 -15.94
N LEU A 143 15.83 5.68 -15.27
CA LEU A 143 16.25 6.72 -14.34
C LEU A 143 17.06 6.16 -13.16
N THR A 144 16.63 5.04 -12.59
CA THR A 144 17.31 4.38 -11.49
C THR A 144 18.69 3.88 -11.92
N SER A 145 18.82 3.26 -13.10
CA SER A 145 20.12 2.81 -13.62
C SER A 145 21.10 3.96 -13.85
N LEU A 146 20.62 5.10 -14.35
CA LEU A 146 21.43 6.31 -14.51
C LEU A 146 21.94 6.82 -13.16
N LEU A 147 21.09 6.85 -12.14
CA LEU A 147 21.44 7.33 -10.80
C LEU A 147 22.23 6.32 -9.97
N ALA A 148 22.06 5.02 -10.23
CA ALA A 148 22.78 3.97 -9.54
C ALA A 148 24.26 3.93 -9.94
N HIS A 149 24.67 4.53 -11.06
CA HIS A 149 26.06 4.57 -11.52
C HIS A 149 26.75 3.19 -11.51
N GLY A 150 26.04 2.15 -11.92
CA GLY A 150 26.54 0.76 -11.94
C GLY A 150 26.41 -0.03 -10.63
N ASN A 151 25.89 0.57 -9.55
CA ASN A 151 25.53 -0.17 -8.34
C ASN A 151 24.37 -1.12 -8.58
N THR A 152 24.35 -2.24 -7.86
CA THR A 152 23.24 -3.19 -7.89
C THR A 152 21.97 -2.54 -7.36
N VAL A 153 20.91 -2.52 -8.17
CA VAL A 153 19.60 -2.04 -7.77
C VAL A 153 18.81 -3.23 -7.24
N THR A 154 18.49 -3.22 -5.95
CA THR A 154 17.70 -4.28 -5.34
C THR A 154 16.28 -3.79 -5.13
N GLN A 155 15.34 -4.35 -5.89
CA GLN A 155 13.93 -4.18 -5.57
C GLN A 155 13.50 -5.27 -4.59
N ASP A 156 12.87 -4.87 -3.49
CA ASP A 156 12.47 -5.78 -2.40
C ASP A 156 11.60 -6.94 -2.91
N ILE A 157 10.62 -6.61 -3.76
CA ILE A 157 9.78 -7.59 -4.46
C ILE A 157 10.68 -8.56 -5.26
N GLN A 158 11.64 -8.07 -6.05
CA GLN A 158 12.53 -8.94 -6.83
C GLN A 158 13.34 -9.91 -5.95
N SER A 159 13.92 -9.44 -4.84
CA SER A 159 14.67 -10.29 -3.91
C SER A 159 13.79 -11.31 -3.18
N LEU A 160 12.54 -10.94 -2.86
CA LEU A 160 11.61 -11.77 -2.09
C LEU A 160 11.28 -13.07 -2.81
N GLY A 161 10.98 -13.03 -4.11
CA GLY A 161 10.58 -14.22 -4.86
C GLY A 161 11.71 -15.20 -5.18
N SER A 162 12.93 -14.71 -5.36
CA SER A 162 14.09 -15.55 -5.71
C SER A 162 14.41 -16.60 -4.64
N HIS A 163 14.20 -16.27 -3.37
CA HIS A 163 14.42 -17.16 -2.21
C HIS A 163 13.14 -17.87 -1.74
N THR A 164 12.03 -17.74 -2.48
CA THR A 164 10.73 -18.29 -2.09
C THR A 164 10.48 -19.64 -2.79
N PRO A 165 10.17 -20.72 -2.04
CA PRO A 165 9.78 -22.01 -2.60
C PRO A 165 8.59 -21.90 -3.56
N THR A 166 8.59 -22.67 -4.66
CA THR A 166 7.57 -22.61 -5.73
C THR A 166 6.13 -22.69 -5.21
N GLN A 167 5.87 -23.54 -4.22
CA GLN A 167 4.55 -23.72 -3.60
C GLN A 167 3.99 -22.45 -2.93
N LEU A 168 4.85 -21.54 -2.46
CA LEU A 168 4.44 -20.28 -1.84
C LEU A 168 4.34 -19.13 -2.85
N ARG A 169 4.97 -19.25 -4.02
CA ARG A 169 5.10 -18.15 -4.98
C ARG A 169 3.75 -17.65 -5.48
N LEU A 170 2.81 -18.55 -5.82
CA LEU A 170 1.49 -18.13 -6.32
C LEU A 170 0.73 -17.29 -5.29
N ALA A 171 0.70 -17.74 -4.04
CA ALA A 171 0.07 -16.99 -2.95
C ALA A 171 0.76 -15.63 -2.76
N LEU A 172 2.09 -15.61 -2.80
CA LEU A 172 2.88 -14.39 -2.70
C LEU A 172 2.56 -13.42 -3.85
N VAL A 173 2.51 -13.90 -5.11
CA VAL A 173 2.14 -13.09 -6.28
C VAL A 173 0.81 -12.40 -6.04
N VAL A 174 -0.24 -13.17 -5.69
CA VAL A 174 -1.57 -12.62 -5.44
C VAL A 174 -1.50 -11.52 -4.39
N VAL A 175 -0.81 -11.74 -3.27
CA VAL A 175 -0.71 -10.77 -2.19
C VAL A 175 0.01 -9.48 -2.63
N VAL A 176 1.18 -9.59 -3.27
CA VAL A 176 2.00 -8.42 -3.64
C VAL A 176 1.48 -7.65 -4.85
N THR A 177 0.69 -8.28 -5.73
CA THR A 177 0.12 -7.63 -6.91
C THR A 177 -1.33 -7.18 -6.71
N SER A 178 -1.98 -7.55 -5.60
CA SER A 178 -3.36 -7.13 -5.33
C SER A 178 -3.53 -6.48 -3.96
N LEU A 179 -3.36 -7.23 -2.87
CA LEU A 179 -3.66 -6.75 -1.52
C LEU A 179 -2.77 -5.58 -1.11
N GLY A 180 -1.46 -5.67 -1.37
CA GLY A 180 -0.51 -4.58 -1.09
C GLY A 180 -0.90 -3.29 -1.82
N PRO A 181 -0.95 -3.31 -3.17
CA PRO A 181 -1.40 -2.17 -3.96
C PRO A 181 -2.75 -1.61 -3.53
N LEU A 182 -3.73 -2.45 -3.19
CA LEU A 182 -5.05 -1.99 -2.73
C LEU A 182 -4.95 -1.16 -1.45
N VAL A 183 -4.26 -1.69 -0.42
CA VAL A 183 -4.14 -1.01 0.88
C VAL A 183 -3.35 0.28 0.74
N GLU A 184 -2.25 0.26 0.00
CA GLU A 184 -1.41 1.41 -0.22
C GLU A 184 -2.15 2.51 -0.99
N GLU A 185 -2.88 2.17 -2.05
CA GLU A 185 -3.65 3.17 -2.79
C GLU A 185 -4.81 3.74 -1.95
N ILE A 186 -5.45 2.95 -1.08
CA ILE A 186 -6.42 3.47 -0.10
C ILE A 186 -5.76 4.51 0.82
N LEU A 187 -4.58 4.19 1.38
CA LEU A 187 -3.87 5.06 2.31
C LEU A 187 -3.34 6.33 1.65
N PHE A 188 -2.64 6.20 0.52
CA PHE A 188 -1.94 7.31 -0.12
C PHE A 188 -2.86 8.12 -1.04
N ARG A 189 -3.70 7.48 -1.85
CA ARG A 189 -4.53 8.14 -2.88
C ARG A 189 -5.94 8.40 -2.40
N GLY A 190 -6.46 7.52 -1.55
CA GLY A 190 -7.73 7.74 -0.85
C GLY A 190 -7.56 8.78 0.26
N VAL A 191 -6.82 8.45 1.31
CA VAL A 191 -6.79 9.21 2.57
C VAL A 191 -5.81 10.39 2.53
N LEU A 192 -4.52 10.14 2.29
CA LEU A 192 -3.48 11.17 2.35
C LEU A 192 -3.68 12.24 1.27
N LEU A 193 -3.83 11.86 0.01
CA LEU A 193 -4.05 12.81 -1.09
C LEU A 193 -5.28 13.69 -0.82
N SER A 194 -6.39 13.12 -0.34
CA SER A 194 -7.59 13.88 0.03
C SER A 194 -7.32 14.86 1.19
N ALA A 195 -6.52 14.46 2.18
CA ALA A 195 -6.11 15.35 3.28
C ALA A 195 -5.22 16.50 2.80
N LEU A 196 -4.26 16.23 1.90
CA LEU A 196 -3.35 17.24 1.33
C LEU A 196 -4.12 18.27 0.50
N MET A 197 -5.10 17.82 -0.30
CA MET A 197 -5.90 18.69 -1.17
C MET A 197 -6.81 19.67 -0.41
N LYS A 198 -7.00 19.50 0.91
CA LYS A 198 -7.66 20.50 1.76
C LYS A 198 -6.80 21.73 2.01
N ARG A 199 -5.48 21.60 1.91
CA ARG A 199 -4.50 22.63 2.30
C ARG A 199 -3.69 23.14 1.12
N TRP A 200 -3.45 22.30 0.12
CA TRP A 200 -2.56 22.60 -0.98
C TRP A 200 -3.24 22.42 -2.34
N ARG A 201 -2.71 23.11 -3.35
CA ARG A 201 -3.12 22.93 -4.75
C ARG A 201 -2.83 21.49 -5.20
N VAL A 202 -3.53 21.05 -6.24
CA VAL A 202 -3.45 19.67 -6.76
C VAL A 202 -2.00 19.24 -7.02
N GLY A 203 -1.20 20.06 -7.70
CA GLY A 203 0.20 19.72 -8.02
C GLY A 203 1.05 19.44 -6.78
N TRP A 204 0.98 20.31 -5.77
CA TRP A 204 1.69 20.13 -4.50
C TRP A 204 1.18 18.92 -3.71
N SER A 205 -0.14 18.68 -3.74
CA SER A 205 -0.73 17.52 -3.06
C SER A 205 -0.26 16.20 -3.68
N VAL A 206 -0.19 16.14 -5.02
CA VAL A 206 0.34 14.98 -5.75
C VAL A 206 1.82 14.79 -5.44
N LEU A 207 2.62 15.85 -5.53
CA LEU A 207 4.07 15.77 -5.29
C LEU A 207 4.38 15.32 -3.85
N ILE A 208 3.75 15.92 -2.85
CA ILE A 208 3.97 15.57 -1.43
C ILE A 208 3.53 14.13 -1.16
N SER A 209 2.35 13.71 -1.66
CA SER A 209 1.88 12.33 -1.53
C SER A 209 2.86 11.33 -2.16
N ALA A 210 3.37 11.66 -3.35
CA ALA A 210 4.29 10.81 -4.08
C ALA A 210 5.66 10.68 -3.40
N LEU A 211 6.20 11.77 -2.86
CA LEU A 211 7.44 11.75 -2.09
C LEU A 211 7.29 10.97 -0.80
N LEU A 212 6.19 11.15 -0.07
CA LEU A 212 5.91 10.37 1.14
C LEU A 212 5.78 8.88 0.85
N PHE A 213 5.14 8.52 -0.28
CA PHE A 213 5.08 7.14 -0.75
C PHE A 213 6.47 6.59 -1.06
N ALA A 214 7.31 7.31 -1.81
CA ALA A 214 8.65 6.85 -2.14
C ALA A 214 9.52 6.67 -0.87
N VAL A 215 9.52 7.66 0.02
CA VAL A 215 10.33 7.64 1.25
C VAL A 215 9.92 6.51 2.20
N SER A 216 8.62 6.17 2.29
CA SER A 216 8.17 5.07 3.15
C SER A 216 8.71 3.70 2.74
N HIS A 217 9.22 3.57 1.51
CA HIS A 217 9.82 2.34 0.98
C HIS A 217 11.35 2.29 1.13
N LEU A 218 12.03 3.35 1.60
CA LEU A 218 13.48 3.31 1.82
C LEU A 218 13.93 2.15 2.71
N PRO A 219 13.26 1.82 3.83
CA PRO A 219 13.71 0.74 4.69
C PRO A 219 13.71 -0.63 4.00
N SER A 220 12.71 -0.93 3.15
CA SER A 220 12.65 -2.20 2.41
C SER A 220 13.65 -2.24 1.26
N MET A 221 14.02 -1.09 0.70
CA MET A 221 15.05 -0.97 -0.34
C MET A 221 16.48 -0.89 0.21
N GLN A 222 16.72 -1.30 1.47
CA GLN A 222 18.04 -1.19 2.10
C GLN A 222 18.64 0.22 2.03
N TRP A 223 17.79 1.25 2.08
CA TRP A 223 18.17 2.67 1.99
C TRP A 223 18.83 3.09 0.67
N GLN A 224 18.60 2.34 -0.42
CA GLN A 224 19.04 2.66 -1.77
C GLN A 224 18.28 3.88 -2.34
N TRP A 225 18.69 5.09 -1.93
CA TRP A 225 18.01 6.34 -2.27
C TRP A 225 17.86 6.61 -3.77
N TYR A 226 18.74 6.03 -4.61
CA TYR A 226 18.70 6.18 -6.07
C TYR A 226 17.46 5.54 -6.72
N ALA A 227 16.73 4.68 -6.00
CA ALA A 227 15.45 4.11 -6.45
C ALA A 227 14.23 5.01 -6.12
N LEU A 228 14.40 6.05 -5.30
CA LEU A 228 13.28 6.95 -4.94
C LEU A 228 12.63 7.65 -6.14
N PRO A 229 13.37 8.13 -7.14
CA PRO A 229 12.75 8.81 -8.27
C PRO A 229 11.80 7.92 -9.07
N ASP A 230 12.12 6.63 -9.22
CA ASP A 230 11.23 5.65 -9.85
C ASP A 230 9.91 5.52 -9.07
N LEU A 231 9.99 5.26 -7.76
CA LEU A 231 8.80 5.19 -6.91
C LEU A 231 7.99 6.48 -6.92
N ALA A 232 8.66 7.64 -6.89
CA ALA A 232 7.98 8.94 -6.91
C ALA A 232 7.28 9.18 -8.25
N LEU A 233 7.86 8.74 -9.38
CA LEU A 233 7.25 8.83 -10.71
C LEU A 233 6.02 7.92 -10.82
N LEU A 234 6.14 6.66 -10.42
CA LEU A 234 5.00 5.73 -10.33
C LEU A 234 3.91 6.36 -9.47
N ALA A 235 4.26 6.82 -8.28
CA ALA A 235 3.36 7.44 -7.32
C ALA A 235 2.64 8.68 -7.87
N CYS A 236 3.31 9.50 -8.69
CA CYS A 236 2.69 10.61 -9.41
C CYS A 236 1.69 10.12 -10.47
N ALA A 237 2.04 9.09 -11.24
CA ALA A 237 1.18 8.51 -12.26
C ALA A 237 -0.09 7.89 -11.66
N LEU A 238 0.05 7.18 -10.54
CA LEU A 238 -1.08 6.61 -9.78
C LEU A 238 -2.01 7.70 -9.25
N ALA A 239 -1.45 8.78 -8.69
CA ALA A 239 -2.24 9.92 -8.24
C ALA A 239 -2.97 10.61 -9.40
N TRP A 240 -2.32 10.74 -10.56
CA TRP A 240 -2.95 11.26 -11.77
C TRP A 240 -4.11 10.36 -12.24
N LEU A 241 -3.92 9.04 -12.32
CA LEU A 241 -4.97 8.07 -12.64
C LEU A 241 -6.16 8.22 -11.68
N ARG A 242 -5.88 8.27 -10.37
CA ARG A 242 -6.90 8.46 -9.33
C ARG A 242 -7.73 9.71 -9.54
N LEU A 243 -7.09 10.84 -9.84
CA LEU A 243 -7.76 12.14 -10.00
C LEU A 243 -8.53 12.23 -11.32
N ARG A 244 -8.00 11.65 -12.40
CA ARG A 244 -8.64 11.66 -13.73
C ARG A 244 -9.83 10.71 -13.80
N ALA A 245 -9.69 9.51 -13.23
CA ALA A 245 -10.75 8.50 -13.23
C ALA A 245 -11.82 8.75 -12.17
N GLY A 246 -11.51 9.51 -11.11
CA GLY A 246 -12.38 9.62 -9.94
C GLY A 246 -12.55 8.28 -9.22
N SER A 247 -11.59 7.38 -9.37
CA SER A 247 -11.65 6.00 -8.88
C SER A 247 -10.27 5.53 -8.45
N LEU A 248 -10.19 4.75 -7.38
CA LEU A 248 -8.97 4.08 -6.95
C LEU A 248 -8.64 2.86 -7.82
N TRP A 249 -9.63 2.19 -8.41
CA TRP A 249 -9.42 0.92 -9.10
C TRP A 249 -8.42 0.99 -10.27
N PRO A 250 -8.40 2.04 -11.12
CA PRO A 250 -7.35 2.19 -12.12
C PRO A 250 -5.94 2.33 -11.52
N ALA A 251 -5.80 3.06 -10.41
CA ALA A 251 -4.51 3.20 -9.74
C ALA A 251 -4.08 1.87 -9.09
N VAL A 252 -5.00 1.17 -8.42
CA VAL A 252 -4.76 -0.19 -7.87
C VAL A 252 -4.33 -1.15 -8.96
N LEU A 253 -4.99 -1.14 -10.12
CA LEU A 253 -4.64 -1.99 -11.25
C LEU A 253 -3.25 -1.65 -11.80
N ALA A 254 -2.97 -0.36 -12.06
CA ALA A 254 -1.67 0.07 -12.58
C ALA A 254 -0.52 -0.32 -11.63
N HIS A 255 -0.72 -0.14 -10.33
CA HIS A 255 0.23 -0.53 -9.30
C HIS A 255 0.39 -2.06 -9.24
N GLY A 256 -0.70 -2.81 -9.30
CA GLY A 256 -0.65 -4.27 -9.38
C GLY A 256 0.09 -4.80 -10.60
N VAL A 257 -0.12 -4.20 -11.78
CA VAL A 257 0.59 -4.53 -13.02
C VAL A 257 2.08 -4.20 -12.92
N ASN A 258 2.43 -3.06 -12.34
CA ASN A 258 3.81 -2.68 -12.05
C ASN A 258 4.51 -3.75 -11.19
N ASN A 259 3.84 -4.18 -10.10
CA ASN A 259 4.37 -5.23 -9.22
C ASN A 259 4.43 -6.59 -9.92
N LEU A 260 3.47 -6.89 -10.80
CA LEU A 260 3.46 -8.14 -11.56
C LEU A 260 4.66 -8.24 -12.50
N LEU A 261 5.10 -7.15 -13.12
CA LEU A 261 6.33 -7.13 -13.93
C LEU A 261 7.57 -7.41 -13.08
N ALA A 262 7.67 -6.82 -11.89
CA ALA A 262 8.77 -7.11 -10.96
C ALA A 262 8.76 -8.58 -10.52
N VAL A 263 7.57 -9.16 -10.34
CA VAL A 263 7.36 -10.58 -10.01
C VAL A 263 7.68 -11.52 -11.18
N ALA A 264 7.39 -11.13 -12.42
CA ALA A 264 7.62 -11.98 -13.60
C ALA A 264 9.11 -12.33 -13.74
N ALA A 265 10.01 -11.43 -13.33
CA ALA A 265 11.44 -11.69 -13.27
C ALA A 265 11.81 -12.89 -12.37
N TRP A 266 11.02 -13.21 -11.34
CA TRP A 266 11.26 -14.36 -10.46
C TRP A 266 11.18 -15.68 -11.22
N PHE A 267 10.17 -15.81 -12.10
CA PHE A 267 9.92 -17.04 -12.84
C PHE A 267 10.95 -17.21 -13.96
N ALA A 268 11.28 -16.13 -14.66
CA ALA A 268 12.31 -16.11 -15.69
C ALA A 268 13.71 -16.47 -15.15
N ALA A 269 14.06 -16.01 -13.94
CA ALA A 269 15.34 -16.33 -13.29
C ALA A 269 15.38 -17.73 -12.65
N SER A 270 14.22 -18.36 -12.43
CA SER A 270 14.13 -19.69 -11.80
C SER A 270 13.99 -20.86 -12.78
N GLY A 271 13.83 -20.58 -14.08
CA GLY A 271 13.77 -21.60 -15.14
C GLY A 271 15.13 -22.08 -15.63
N SER A 272 16.22 -21.63 -15.00
CA SER A 272 17.61 -21.95 -15.38
C SER A 272 18.32 -22.89 -14.39
N VAL A 273 17.58 -23.73 -13.67
CA VAL A 273 18.11 -24.81 -12.81
C VAL A 273 17.53 -26.14 -13.22
#